data_AF-A0A5Y0SR64-F1
#
_entry.id   AF-A0A5Y0SR64-F1
#
_cell.length_a   1.000
_cell.length_b   1.000
_cell.length_c   1.000
_cell.angle_alpha   90.00
_cell.angle_beta   90.00
_cell.angle_gamma   90.00
#
_symmetry.space_group_name_H-M   'P 1'
#
loop_
_entity.id
_entity.type
_entity.pdbx_description
1 polymer ?
#
loop_
_entity_poly.entity_id
_entity_poly.type
_entity_poly.pdbx_seq_one_letter_code
_entity_poly.pdbx_strand_id
1 'polypeptide(L)'
;MMPEYGHALLCLALGVALLLSVYPLWGVARGDARMMASAGVFAWLLFICVAGAFFVLVHAFVVNDFTVAYVAGNSNTQLPVWYRVAATWGAHEGSLLLWVLLMSGWTLAVAVFSRQVPADIVARVLAVMGMVCAGFLAFILFTSGPFARTLPAFPVEGRDLNPLLQDPGLIFHPPLLYMGYVGFSVAFAFAIAALLSGRLDSAFTRFARPWTLAAWVFLTLGIVLGSAWAYYELGWGGWWFWDPVENASFMPWLAGTALLHSMAVTEQRAGFKAWTLLLSICAFSLCLLGTFLVRSGVLVSVHAFASDPARGMFILAFMVLVTGGSLLLFAVRGHRVRSRVNNALWSRESLLLGNNVLLMAAMLVVLLGTLLPLVHKQLGLGSISVGEPFFNTMFTWLMVPFALLLGVGPLVRWGRDRPRNIRTLLLTALVSTLVLSVLLPWLLEDKIIAMTAVGMAMACWIAVLAVAEAVQRVSRGTKTSLSYWGMVAAHLGLAVTITGIAFSQNYSVERDVRMRAGDSV
;
A
#
# COMPACT_ATOMS: atom_id res chain seq x y z
N MET A 1 -26.81 8.76 -24.41
CA MET A 1 -27.40 9.45 -23.24
C MET A 1 -26.87 8.90 -21.93
N MET A 2 -26.75 7.58 -21.75
CA MET A 2 -26.15 7.02 -20.51
C MET A 2 -24.74 7.56 -20.22
N PRO A 3 -23.79 7.60 -21.19
CA PRO A 3 -22.44 8.15 -20.95
C PRO A 3 -22.43 9.63 -20.55
N GLU A 4 -23.36 10.43 -21.07
CA GLU A 4 -23.53 11.84 -20.72
C GLU A 4 -23.96 12.01 -19.25
N TYR A 5 -24.83 11.13 -18.74
CA TYR A 5 -25.16 11.09 -17.31
C TYR A 5 -23.95 10.70 -16.45
N GLY A 6 -23.16 9.72 -16.90
CA GLY A 6 -21.91 9.34 -16.24
C GLY A 6 -20.95 10.52 -16.10
N HIS A 7 -20.76 11.27 -17.19
CA HIS A 7 -19.93 12.47 -17.17
C HIS A 7 -20.50 13.58 -16.27
N ALA A 8 -21.81 13.84 -16.33
CA ALA A 8 -22.47 14.82 -15.46
C ALA A 8 -22.34 14.48 -13.97
N LEU A 9 -22.42 13.19 -13.62
CA LEU A 9 -22.19 12.70 -12.26
C LEU A 9 -20.74 12.94 -11.79
N LEU A 10 -19.74 12.81 -12.67
CA LEU A 10 -18.35 13.15 -12.34
C LEU A 10 -18.16 14.65 -12.11
N CYS A 11 -18.80 15.51 -12.93
CA CYS A 11 -18.79 16.95 -12.71
C CYS A 11 -19.45 17.34 -11.38
N LEU A 12 -20.58 16.72 -11.04
CA LEU A 12 -21.25 16.91 -9.75
C LEU A 12 -20.37 16.40 -8.59
N ALA A 13 -19.73 15.24 -8.75
CA ALA A 13 -18.80 14.69 -7.77
C ALA A 13 -17.64 15.65 -7.50
N LEU A 14 -17.08 16.29 -8.55
CA LEU A 14 -16.03 17.31 -8.38
C LEU A 14 -16.53 18.50 -7.57
N GLY A 15 -17.72 19.03 -7.89
CA GLY A 15 -18.34 20.10 -7.13
C GLY A 15 -18.55 19.74 -5.65
N VAL A 16 -19.05 18.53 -5.37
CA VAL A 16 -19.22 18.01 -4.00
C VAL A 16 -17.89 17.82 -3.29
N ALA A 17 -16.85 17.32 -3.98
CA ALA A 17 -15.52 17.13 -3.40
C ALA A 17 -14.89 18.49 -3.01
N LEU A 18 -15.07 19.53 -3.83
CA LEU A 18 -14.64 20.89 -3.51
C LEU A 18 -15.41 21.47 -2.31
N LEU A 19 -16.73 21.25 -2.23
CA LEU A 19 -17.52 21.64 -1.07
C LEU A 19 -17.08 20.90 0.21
N LEU A 20 -16.86 19.59 0.13
CA LEU A 20 -16.31 18.76 1.21
C LEU A 20 -14.94 19.27 1.67
N SER A 21 -14.12 19.75 0.74
CA SER A 21 -12.78 20.27 1.02
C SER A 21 -12.78 21.57 1.82
N VAL A 22 -13.72 22.47 1.53
CA VAL A 22 -13.68 23.86 2.04
C VAL A 22 -14.68 24.11 3.15
N TYR A 23 -15.93 23.70 2.95
CA TYR A 23 -17.04 24.14 3.81
C TYR A 23 -16.96 23.60 5.24
N PRO A 24 -16.63 22.31 5.49
CA PRO A 24 -16.38 21.82 6.85
C PRO A 24 -15.19 22.50 7.54
N LEU A 25 -14.11 22.79 6.82
CA LEU A 25 -12.95 23.50 7.38
C LEU A 25 -13.32 24.92 7.81
N TRP A 26 -14.18 25.59 7.03
CA TRP A 26 -14.71 26.89 7.41
C TRP A 26 -15.59 26.79 8.66
N GLY A 27 -16.39 25.74 8.78
CA GLY A 27 -17.15 25.42 9.99
C GLY A 27 -16.24 25.28 11.21
N VAL A 28 -15.11 24.58 11.08
CA VAL A 28 -14.12 24.46 12.15
C VAL A 28 -13.53 25.83 12.54
N ALA A 29 -13.22 26.68 11.56
CA ALA A 29 -12.67 28.02 11.83
C ALA A 29 -13.68 28.93 12.56
N ARG A 30 -14.99 28.75 12.33
CA ARG A 30 -16.07 29.50 12.98
C ARG A 30 -16.58 28.86 14.28
N GLY A 31 -16.22 27.61 14.56
CA GLY A 31 -16.83 26.83 15.64
C GLY A 31 -18.28 26.44 15.37
N ASP A 32 -18.70 26.38 14.10
CA ASP A 32 -20.09 26.07 13.71
C ASP A 32 -20.29 24.55 13.55
N ALA A 33 -21.06 23.95 14.45
CA ALA A 33 -21.35 22.52 14.47
C ALA A 33 -22.13 22.02 13.25
N ARG A 34 -23.01 22.84 12.66
CA ARG A 34 -23.81 22.46 11.49
C ARG A 34 -22.93 22.41 10.24
N MET A 35 -22.04 23.39 10.08
CA MET A 35 -21.08 23.41 8.98
C MET A 35 -20.09 22.24 9.07
N MET A 36 -19.66 21.85 10.29
CA MET A 36 -18.85 20.65 10.48
C MET A 36 -19.61 19.37 10.14
N ALA A 37 -20.89 19.27 10.54
CA ALA A 37 -21.74 18.10 10.30
C ALA A 37 -22.03 17.85 8.80
N SER A 38 -22.02 18.90 7.97
CA SER A 38 -22.24 18.75 6.53
C SER A 38 -21.17 17.91 5.82
N ALA A 39 -20.00 17.72 6.44
CA ALA A 39 -18.95 16.85 5.93
C ALA A 39 -19.45 15.42 5.67
N GLY A 40 -20.30 14.89 6.56
CA GLY A 40 -20.89 13.56 6.39
C GLY A 40 -21.84 13.49 5.19
N VAL A 41 -22.67 14.53 4.99
CA VAL A 41 -23.60 14.60 3.85
C VAL A 41 -22.83 14.68 2.54
N PHE A 42 -21.80 15.52 2.46
CA PHE A 42 -20.97 15.62 1.26
C PHE A 42 -20.19 14.33 0.98
N ALA A 43 -19.75 13.59 2.01
CA ALA A 43 -19.12 12.27 1.83
C ALA A 43 -20.09 11.26 1.19
N TRP A 44 -21.36 11.23 1.64
CA TRP A 44 -22.40 10.41 1.02
C TRP A 44 -22.67 10.80 -0.44
N LEU A 45 -22.87 12.09 -0.70
CA LEU A 45 -23.12 12.61 -2.04
C LEU A 45 -21.95 12.32 -2.99
N LEU A 46 -20.72 12.50 -2.52
CA LEU A 46 -19.51 12.19 -3.29
C LEU A 46 -19.49 10.71 -3.70
N PHE A 47 -19.69 9.80 -2.75
CA PHE A 47 -19.70 8.36 -3.03
C PHE A 47 -20.83 7.97 -3.99
N ILE A 48 -22.04 8.47 -3.80
CA ILE A 48 -23.19 8.17 -4.67
C ILE A 48 -22.94 8.66 -6.10
N CYS A 49 -22.41 9.87 -6.28
CA CYS A 49 -22.12 10.40 -7.61
C CYS A 49 -21.03 9.57 -8.32
N VAL A 50 -19.93 9.26 -7.63
CA VAL A 50 -18.83 8.46 -8.20
C VAL A 50 -19.27 7.02 -8.48
N ALA A 51 -20.00 6.39 -7.57
CA ALA A 51 -20.55 5.05 -7.76
C ALA A 51 -21.54 5.01 -8.92
N GLY A 52 -22.43 6.00 -9.02
CA GLY A 52 -23.35 6.15 -10.15
C GLY A 52 -22.60 6.25 -11.48
N ALA A 53 -21.57 7.09 -11.56
CA ALA A 53 -20.73 7.20 -12.75
C ALA A 53 -20.04 5.86 -13.07
N PHE A 54 -19.46 5.18 -12.08
CA PHE A 54 -18.82 3.88 -12.28
C PHE A 54 -19.82 2.83 -12.79
N PHE A 55 -21.03 2.74 -12.23
CA PHE A 55 -22.06 1.82 -12.73
C PHE A 55 -22.50 2.13 -14.15
N VAL A 56 -22.61 3.41 -14.53
CA VAL A 56 -22.86 3.80 -15.92
C VAL A 56 -21.75 3.30 -16.84
N LEU A 57 -20.49 3.38 -16.42
CA LEU A 57 -19.36 2.88 -17.21
C LEU A 57 -19.39 1.35 -17.33
N VAL A 58 -19.61 0.63 -16.23
CA VAL A 58 -19.77 -0.83 -16.24
C VAL A 58 -20.90 -1.23 -17.20
N HIS A 59 -22.04 -0.53 -17.14
CA HIS A 59 -23.15 -0.78 -18.04
C HIS A 59 -22.73 -0.59 -19.50
N ALA A 60 -21.99 0.48 -19.83
CA ALA A 60 -21.50 0.74 -21.18
C ALA A 60 -20.61 -0.41 -21.71
N PHE A 61 -19.74 -0.99 -20.86
CA PHE A 61 -18.97 -2.18 -21.22
C PHE A 61 -19.84 -3.43 -21.40
N VAL A 62 -20.79 -3.68 -20.49
CA VAL A 62 -21.66 -4.87 -20.53
C VAL A 62 -22.59 -4.89 -21.75
N VAL A 63 -23.05 -3.73 -22.22
CA VAL A 63 -23.86 -3.62 -23.44
C VAL A 63 -23.03 -3.37 -24.70
N ASN A 64 -21.70 -3.30 -24.59
CA ASN A 64 -20.79 -2.99 -25.69
C ASN A 64 -21.14 -1.68 -26.41
N ASP A 65 -21.34 -0.60 -25.65
CA ASP A 65 -21.58 0.73 -26.23
C ASP A 65 -20.29 1.29 -26.86
N PHE A 66 -20.01 0.89 -28.10
CA PHE A 66 -18.82 1.31 -28.87
C PHE A 66 -18.81 2.79 -29.26
N THR A 67 -19.88 3.54 -28.96
CA THR A 67 -19.86 4.99 -29.11
C THR A 67 -19.04 5.69 -28.01
N VAL A 68 -18.66 4.96 -26.95
CA VAL A 68 -17.68 5.38 -25.94
C VAL A 68 -16.29 4.91 -26.37
N ALA A 69 -15.35 5.85 -26.52
CA ALA A 69 -13.98 5.57 -26.96
C ALA A 69 -13.30 4.50 -26.11
N TYR A 70 -13.50 4.56 -24.79
CA TYR A 70 -12.89 3.63 -23.85
C TYR A 70 -13.41 2.19 -24.04
N VAL A 71 -14.73 2.03 -24.21
CA VAL A 71 -15.36 0.72 -24.46
C VAL A 71 -14.91 0.14 -25.79
N ALA A 72 -14.95 0.95 -26.86
CA ALA A 72 -14.50 0.54 -28.20
C ALA A 72 -13.02 0.14 -28.25
N GLY A 73 -12.19 0.69 -27.36
CA GLY A 73 -10.78 0.38 -27.29
C GLY A 73 -10.41 -0.90 -26.51
N ASN A 74 -11.32 -1.45 -25.69
CA ASN A 74 -10.99 -2.45 -24.68
C ASN A 74 -12.04 -3.57 -24.50
N SER A 75 -13.01 -3.69 -25.41
CA SER A 75 -14.08 -4.69 -25.33
C SER A 75 -14.66 -4.98 -26.71
N ASN A 76 -15.15 -6.21 -26.90
CA ASN A 76 -15.85 -6.64 -28.10
C ASN A 76 -17.06 -7.54 -27.73
N THR A 77 -17.90 -7.87 -28.70
CA THR A 77 -19.10 -8.71 -28.50
C THR A 77 -18.83 -10.15 -28.11
N GLN A 78 -17.65 -10.69 -28.43
CA GLN A 78 -17.26 -12.07 -28.12
C GLN A 78 -16.61 -12.19 -26.73
N LEU A 79 -16.16 -11.08 -26.14
CA LEU A 79 -15.52 -11.05 -24.83
C LEU A 79 -16.53 -11.48 -23.73
N PRO A 80 -16.21 -12.49 -22.91
CA PRO A 80 -17.09 -12.93 -21.84
C PRO A 80 -17.47 -11.79 -20.89
N VAL A 81 -18.70 -11.83 -20.36
CA VAL A 81 -19.27 -10.69 -19.62
C VAL A 81 -18.45 -10.29 -18.39
N TRP A 82 -17.82 -11.24 -17.69
CA TRP A 82 -16.97 -10.95 -16.54
C TRP A 82 -15.71 -10.16 -16.93
N TYR A 83 -15.12 -10.44 -18.11
CA TYR A 83 -14.00 -9.65 -18.63
C TYR A 83 -14.45 -8.32 -19.20
N ARG A 84 -15.69 -8.21 -19.71
CA ARG A 84 -16.27 -6.89 -20.05
C ARG A 84 -16.44 -6.02 -18.81
N VAL A 85 -16.90 -6.58 -17.69
CA VAL A 85 -16.94 -5.86 -16.41
C VAL A 85 -15.52 -5.48 -15.98
N ALA A 86 -14.57 -6.42 -16.00
CA ALA A 86 -13.19 -6.17 -15.59
C ALA A 86 -12.45 -5.14 -16.48
N ALA A 87 -12.78 -5.09 -17.77
CA ALA A 87 -12.26 -4.10 -18.71
C ALA A 87 -12.56 -2.65 -18.27
N THR A 88 -13.59 -2.45 -17.42
CA THR A 88 -13.91 -1.16 -16.77
C THR A 88 -12.75 -0.61 -15.96
N TRP A 89 -11.78 -1.43 -15.53
CA TRP A 89 -10.55 -0.96 -14.88
C TRP A 89 -9.27 -1.51 -15.54
N GLY A 90 -9.39 -2.07 -16.75
CA GLY A 90 -8.26 -2.61 -17.52
C GLY A 90 -7.34 -1.55 -18.13
N ALA A 91 -7.76 -0.29 -18.21
CA ALA A 91 -6.95 0.82 -18.73
C ALA A 91 -6.94 2.03 -17.79
N HIS A 92 -6.29 3.11 -18.20
CA HIS A 92 -6.10 4.34 -17.41
C HIS A 92 -7.41 4.95 -16.89
N GLU A 93 -8.33 5.26 -17.79
CA GLU A 93 -9.55 6.03 -17.50
C GLU A 93 -10.41 5.32 -16.46
N GLY A 94 -10.59 4.03 -16.67
CA GLY A 94 -11.37 3.16 -15.81
C GLY A 94 -10.72 2.85 -14.47
N SER A 95 -9.43 2.54 -14.48
CA SER A 95 -8.69 2.25 -13.24
C SER A 95 -8.62 3.46 -12.30
N LEU A 96 -8.53 4.68 -12.83
CA LEU A 96 -8.59 5.92 -12.05
C LEU A 96 -10.00 6.19 -11.51
N LEU A 97 -11.04 5.85 -12.28
CA LEU A 97 -12.40 5.95 -11.77
C LEU A 97 -12.64 4.93 -10.64
N LEU A 98 -12.16 3.69 -10.79
CA LEU A 98 -12.16 2.69 -9.71
C LEU A 98 -11.39 3.20 -8.49
N TRP A 99 -10.22 3.80 -8.69
CA TRP A 99 -9.43 4.40 -7.62
C TRP A 99 -10.22 5.45 -6.83
N VAL A 100 -10.88 6.39 -7.51
CA VAL A 100 -11.71 7.42 -6.87
C VAL A 100 -12.96 6.82 -6.22
N LEU A 101 -13.56 5.77 -6.80
CA LEU A 101 -14.67 5.03 -6.19
C LEU A 101 -14.26 4.46 -4.84
N LEU A 102 -13.15 3.72 -4.79
CA LEU A 102 -12.64 3.13 -3.55
C LEU A 102 -12.23 4.22 -2.54
N MET A 103 -11.62 5.31 -3.01
CA MET A 103 -11.24 6.43 -2.15
C MET A 103 -12.47 7.13 -1.53
N SER A 104 -13.50 7.41 -2.33
CA SER A 104 -14.77 7.96 -1.82
C SER A 104 -15.50 6.98 -0.90
N GLY A 105 -15.35 5.67 -1.12
CA GLY A 105 -15.79 4.62 -0.21
C GLY A 105 -15.10 4.72 1.16
N TRP A 106 -13.77 4.91 1.20
CA TRP A 106 -13.05 5.19 2.44
C TRP A 106 -13.50 6.50 3.09
N THR A 107 -13.73 7.56 2.31
CA THR A 107 -14.25 8.84 2.84
C THR A 107 -15.61 8.65 3.51
N LEU A 108 -16.51 7.91 2.86
CA LEU A 108 -17.82 7.55 3.41
C LEU A 108 -17.67 6.69 4.68
N ALA A 109 -16.81 5.69 4.65
CA ALA A 109 -16.56 4.82 5.81
C ALA A 109 -16.08 5.65 7.02
N VAL A 110 -15.15 6.60 6.83
CA VAL A 110 -14.71 7.49 7.90
C VAL A 110 -15.87 8.33 8.44
N ALA A 111 -16.73 8.87 7.57
CA ALA A 111 -17.89 9.66 7.97
C ALA A 111 -18.91 8.86 8.81
N VAL A 112 -19.08 7.56 8.50
CA VAL A 112 -20.04 6.69 9.18
C VAL A 112 -19.48 6.14 10.50
N PHE A 113 -18.22 5.67 10.49
CA PHE A 113 -17.65 4.92 11.62
C PHE A 113 -16.85 5.76 12.61
N SER A 114 -16.57 7.04 12.32
CA SER A 114 -15.78 7.92 13.22
C SER A 114 -16.63 8.81 14.14
N ARG A 115 -17.87 8.43 14.44
CA ARG A 115 -18.81 9.24 15.28
C ARG A 115 -18.31 9.50 16.70
N GLN A 116 -17.40 8.68 17.21
CA GLN A 116 -16.80 8.84 18.55
C GLN A 116 -15.63 9.86 18.57
N VAL A 117 -15.19 10.31 17.41
CA VAL A 117 -14.09 11.29 17.26
C VAL A 117 -14.69 12.70 17.36
N PRO A 118 -13.98 13.67 17.98
CA PRO A 118 -14.42 15.06 18.00
C PRO A 118 -14.76 15.60 16.60
N ALA A 119 -15.88 16.30 16.49
CA ALA A 119 -16.44 16.76 15.21
C ALA A 119 -15.46 17.63 14.41
N ASP A 120 -14.64 18.43 15.09
CA ASP A 120 -13.65 19.29 14.42
C ASP A 120 -12.54 18.47 13.75
N ILE A 121 -12.15 17.33 14.34
CA ILE A 121 -11.16 16.43 13.77
C ILE A 121 -11.76 15.68 12.58
N VAL A 122 -12.98 15.13 12.73
CA VAL A 122 -13.67 14.43 11.62
C VAL A 122 -13.88 15.37 10.43
N ALA A 123 -14.31 16.61 10.67
CA ALA A 123 -14.48 17.62 9.63
C ALA A 123 -13.16 17.89 8.89
N ARG A 124 -12.03 18.01 9.60
CA ARG A 124 -10.71 18.19 8.98
C ARG A 124 -10.28 16.96 8.17
N VAL A 125 -10.47 15.76 8.70
CA VAL A 125 -10.11 14.50 8.01
C VAL A 125 -10.89 14.35 6.72
N LEU A 126 -12.22 14.48 6.78
CA LEU A 126 -13.08 14.37 5.61
C LEU A 126 -12.80 15.47 4.59
N ALA A 127 -12.48 16.69 5.03
CA ALA A 127 -12.07 17.75 4.13
C ALA A 127 -10.74 17.46 3.41
N VAL A 128 -9.75 16.89 4.11
CA VAL A 128 -8.48 16.49 3.47
C VAL A 128 -8.69 15.36 2.47
N MET A 129 -9.54 14.38 2.80
CA MET A 129 -9.91 13.34 1.83
C MET A 129 -10.66 13.93 0.62
N GLY A 130 -11.55 14.90 0.86
CA GLY A 130 -12.23 15.66 -0.18
C GLY A 130 -11.25 16.39 -1.11
N MET A 131 -10.18 17.00 -0.57
CA MET A 131 -9.17 17.70 -1.37
C MET A 131 -8.44 16.74 -2.31
N VAL A 132 -8.10 15.56 -1.81
CA VAL A 132 -7.42 14.54 -2.62
C VAL A 132 -8.38 13.95 -3.66
N CYS A 133 -9.65 13.67 -3.30
CA CYS A 133 -10.69 13.25 -4.25
C CYS A 133 -10.91 14.31 -5.34
N ALA A 134 -10.95 15.60 -4.99
CA ALA A 134 -11.11 16.69 -5.96
C ALA A 134 -9.96 16.71 -6.97
N GLY A 135 -8.72 16.49 -6.52
CA GLY A 135 -7.56 16.40 -7.41
C GLY A 135 -7.64 15.25 -8.42
N PHE A 136 -8.03 14.06 -7.97
CA PHE A 136 -8.23 12.92 -8.88
C PHE A 136 -9.48 13.07 -9.77
N LEU A 137 -10.55 13.68 -9.29
CA LEU A 137 -11.72 13.97 -10.12
C LEU A 137 -11.40 15.01 -11.20
N ALA A 138 -10.63 16.04 -10.88
CA ALA A 138 -10.12 16.99 -11.85
C ALA A 138 -9.25 16.27 -12.90
N PHE A 139 -8.36 15.37 -12.47
CA PHE A 139 -7.56 14.56 -13.38
C PHE A 139 -8.42 13.74 -14.37
N ILE A 140 -9.44 13.06 -13.85
CA ILE A 140 -10.36 12.27 -14.67
C ILE A 140 -11.09 13.16 -15.67
N LEU A 141 -11.63 14.31 -15.24
CA LEU A 141 -12.42 15.17 -16.10
C LEU A 141 -11.59 15.88 -17.17
N PHE A 142 -10.37 16.32 -16.84
CA PHE A 142 -9.57 17.15 -17.76
C PHE A 142 -8.55 16.36 -18.58
N THR A 143 -8.13 15.16 -18.14
CA THR A 143 -7.01 14.46 -18.78
C THR A 143 -7.31 12.99 -19.09
N SER A 144 -8.24 12.35 -18.36
CA SER A 144 -8.47 10.90 -18.47
C SER A 144 -9.96 10.52 -18.47
N GLY A 145 -10.76 11.20 -19.29
CA GLY A 145 -12.22 11.08 -19.29
C GLY A 145 -12.73 9.72 -19.77
N PRO A 146 -13.38 8.89 -18.93
CA PRO A 146 -13.85 7.55 -19.31
C PRO A 146 -15.07 7.54 -20.25
N PHE A 147 -15.76 8.69 -20.37
CA PHE A 147 -16.98 8.84 -21.16
C PHE A 147 -16.76 9.58 -22.49
N ALA A 148 -15.50 9.71 -22.93
CA ALA A 148 -15.18 10.34 -24.21
C ALA A 148 -15.95 9.65 -25.36
N ARG A 149 -16.64 10.46 -26.18
CA ARG A 149 -17.52 9.99 -27.26
C ARG A 149 -16.77 10.03 -28.58
N THR A 150 -17.03 9.05 -29.44
CA THR A 150 -16.49 8.98 -30.81
C THR A 150 -17.53 9.32 -31.87
N LEU A 151 -18.62 10.00 -31.51
CA LEU A 151 -19.71 10.28 -32.45
C LEU A 151 -19.32 11.31 -33.54
N PRO A 152 -19.74 11.11 -34.80
CA PRO A 152 -20.46 9.94 -35.33
C PRO A 152 -19.55 8.75 -35.73
N ALA A 153 -18.23 8.92 -35.69
CA ALA A 153 -17.22 7.95 -36.11
C ALA A 153 -16.91 6.87 -35.05
N PHE A 154 -17.87 6.00 -34.75
CA PHE A 154 -17.67 4.83 -33.88
C PHE A 154 -17.59 3.53 -34.68
N PRO A 155 -16.81 2.52 -34.23
CA PRO A 155 -16.69 1.26 -34.95
C PRO A 155 -17.91 0.37 -34.72
N VAL A 156 -18.18 -0.52 -35.68
CA VAL A 156 -19.25 -1.55 -35.57
C VAL A 156 -18.90 -2.58 -34.49
N GLU A 157 -17.61 -2.88 -34.33
CA GLU A 157 -17.09 -3.83 -33.35
C GLU A 157 -15.88 -3.21 -32.64
N GLY A 158 -15.75 -3.45 -31.34
CA GLY A 158 -14.65 -2.92 -30.55
C GLY A 158 -13.38 -3.77 -30.65
N ARG A 159 -12.30 -3.26 -30.09
CA ARG A 159 -11.02 -3.98 -29.95
C ARG A 159 -11.10 -4.99 -28.81
N ASP A 160 -10.11 -5.86 -28.72
CA ASP A 160 -10.03 -6.80 -27.62
C ASP A 160 -9.44 -6.15 -26.35
N LEU A 161 -9.78 -6.73 -25.20
CA LEU A 161 -9.00 -6.50 -23.98
C LEU A 161 -7.63 -7.16 -24.17
N ASN A 162 -6.55 -6.52 -23.67
CA ASN A 162 -5.21 -7.10 -23.73
C ASN A 162 -5.26 -8.58 -23.26
N PRO A 163 -4.78 -9.55 -24.06
CA PRO A 163 -4.88 -10.97 -23.73
C PRO A 163 -4.34 -11.33 -22.35
N LEU A 164 -3.25 -10.69 -21.91
CA LEU A 164 -2.66 -10.90 -20.57
C LEU A 164 -3.60 -10.48 -19.44
N LEU A 165 -4.58 -9.61 -19.73
CA LEU A 165 -5.57 -9.12 -18.78
C LEU A 165 -6.86 -9.94 -18.79
N GLN A 166 -7.02 -10.90 -19.70
CA GLN A 166 -8.16 -11.82 -19.73
C GLN A 166 -7.99 -12.97 -18.72
N ASP A 167 -7.65 -12.62 -17.48
CA ASP A 167 -7.36 -13.55 -16.39
C ASP A 167 -8.13 -13.15 -15.12
N PRO A 168 -8.55 -14.11 -14.26
CA PRO A 168 -9.18 -13.80 -12.98
C PRO A 168 -8.35 -12.85 -12.08
N GLY A 169 -7.03 -12.81 -12.25
CA GLY A 169 -6.12 -11.86 -11.64
C GLY A 169 -6.55 -10.41 -11.85
N LEU A 170 -6.93 -10.02 -13.08
CA LEU A 170 -7.43 -8.66 -13.36
C LEU A 170 -8.69 -8.34 -12.52
N ILE A 171 -9.53 -9.33 -12.26
CA ILE A 171 -10.81 -9.12 -11.56
C ILE A 171 -10.55 -8.77 -10.08
N PHE A 172 -9.61 -9.46 -9.43
CA PHE A 172 -9.42 -9.37 -7.98
C PHE A 172 -8.24 -8.50 -7.55
N HIS A 173 -7.12 -8.55 -8.27
CA HIS A 173 -5.89 -7.91 -7.85
C HIS A 173 -5.99 -6.37 -7.81
N PRO A 174 -6.38 -5.65 -8.89
CA PRO A 174 -6.43 -4.19 -8.87
C PRO A 174 -7.38 -3.62 -7.80
N PRO A 175 -8.61 -4.13 -7.60
CA PRO A 175 -9.46 -3.64 -6.51
C PRO A 175 -8.83 -3.79 -5.12
N LEU A 176 -8.18 -4.92 -4.83
CA LEU A 176 -7.54 -5.15 -3.52
C LEU A 176 -6.31 -4.25 -3.34
N LEU A 177 -5.47 -4.15 -4.38
CA LEU A 177 -4.30 -3.27 -4.37
C LEU A 177 -4.71 -1.80 -4.17
N TYR A 178 -5.72 -1.33 -4.90
CA TYR A 178 -6.21 0.04 -4.80
C TYR A 178 -6.89 0.30 -3.46
N MET A 179 -7.67 -0.65 -2.92
CA MET A 179 -8.21 -0.55 -1.56
C MET A 179 -7.12 -0.31 -0.51
N GLY A 180 -5.95 -0.95 -0.68
CA GLY A 180 -4.78 -0.70 0.14
C GLY A 180 -4.16 0.68 -0.06
N TYR A 181 -3.86 1.06 -1.31
CA TYR A 181 -3.25 2.35 -1.66
C TYR A 181 -4.10 3.53 -1.19
N VAL A 182 -5.38 3.58 -1.56
CA VAL A 182 -6.27 4.67 -1.15
C VAL A 182 -6.64 4.58 0.32
N GLY A 183 -6.58 3.40 0.95
CA GLY A 183 -6.78 3.27 2.39
C GLY A 183 -5.75 4.04 3.22
N PHE A 184 -4.49 4.13 2.76
CA PHE A 184 -3.47 4.96 3.43
C PHE A 184 -3.80 6.46 3.39
N SER A 185 -4.69 6.91 2.49
CA SER A 185 -5.15 8.31 2.47
C SER A 185 -5.90 8.68 3.76
N VAL A 186 -6.49 7.70 4.46
CA VAL A 186 -7.16 7.93 5.75
C VAL A 186 -6.12 8.28 6.81
N ALA A 187 -5.05 7.48 6.93
CA ALA A 187 -3.96 7.74 7.86
C ALA A 187 -3.28 9.09 7.57
N PHE A 188 -3.05 9.38 6.29
CA PHE A 188 -2.60 10.68 5.82
C PHE A 188 -3.54 11.82 6.25
N ALA A 189 -4.85 11.70 6.00
CA ALA A 189 -5.82 12.75 6.33
C ALA A 189 -5.90 13.01 7.84
N PHE A 190 -5.83 11.95 8.65
CA PHE A 190 -5.64 12.07 10.09
C PHE A 190 -4.36 12.85 10.43
N ALA A 191 -3.22 12.51 9.83
CA ALA A 191 -1.96 13.20 10.10
C ALA A 191 -2.03 14.70 9.76
N ILE A 192 -2.62 15.07 8.63
CA ILE A 192 -2.84 16.47 8.24
C ILE A 192 -3.80 17.15 9.23
N ALA A 193 -4.91 16.50 9.61
CA ALA A 193 -5.86 17.05 10.59
C ALA A 193 -5.20 17.31 11.95
N ALA A 194 -4.31 16.43 12.41
CA ALA A 194 -3.53 16.62 13.63
C ALA A 194 -2.56 17.80 13.53
N LEU A 195 -1.86 17.96 12.40
CA LEU A 195 -0.97 19.10 12.17
C LEU A 195 -1.73 20.43 12.09
N LEU A 196 -2.91 20.45 11.47
CA LEU A 196 -3.77 21.63 11.37
C LEU A 196 -4.37 22.03 12.72
N SER A 197 -4.79 21.06 13.54
CA SER A 197 -5.34 21.31 14.88
C SER A 197 -4.26 21.60 15.93
N GLY A 198 -3.02 21.14 15.71
CA GLY A 198 -1.94 21.18 16.69
C GLY A 198 -2.12 20.20 17.86
N ARG A 199 -3.10 19.29 17.78
CA ARG A 199 -3.41 18.30 18.83
C ARG A 199 -3.09 16.90 18.31
N LEU A 200 -2.15 16.21 18.96
CA LEU A 200 -1.90 14.79 18.75
C LEU A 200 -1.83 14.08 20.08
N ASP A 201 -2.99 13.62 20.52
CA ASP A 201 -3.15 12.87 21.75
C ASP A 201 -3.15 11.37 21.43
N SER A 202 -2.92 10.51 22.42
CA SER A 202 -2.98 9.04 22.23
C SER A 202 -4.33 8.58 21.66
N ALA A 203 -5.41 9.33 21.95
CA ALA A 203 -6.73 9.13 21.37
C ALA A 203 -6.72 9.20 19.83
N PHE A 204 -5.96 10.13 19.25
CA PHE A 204 -5.83 10.27 17.80
C PHE A 204 -5.25 9.00 17.16
N THR A 205 -4.18 8.47 17.72
CA THR A 205 -3.53 7.25 17.21
C THR A 205 -4.45 6.04 17.30
N ARG A 206 -5.24 5.95 18.38
CA ARG A 206 -6.24 4.89 18.56
C ARG A 206 -7.31 4.91 17.47
N PHE A 207 -7.68 6.10 16.98
CA PHE A 207 -8.64 6.22 15.87
C PHE A 207 -8.01 5.90 14.51
N ALA A 208 -6.76 6.30 14.25
CA ALA A 208 -6.11 6.07 12.97
C ALA A 208 -5.68 4.61 12.76
N ARG A 209 -5.29 3.90 13.83
CA ARG A 209 -4.70 2.55 13.76
C ARG A 209 -5.55 1.50 13.04
N PRO A 210 -6.87 1.36 13.29
CA PRO A 210 -7.71 0.40 12.57
C PRO A 210 -7.76 0.65 11.06
N TRP A 211 -7.81 1.93 10.65
CA TRP A 211 -7.81 2.31 9.23
C TRP A 211 -6.47 1.95 8.56
N THR A 212 -5.35 2.26 9.22
CA THR A 212 -4.02 1.88 8.73
C THR A 212 -3.87 0.37 8.62
N LEU A 213 -4.38 -0.39 9.60
CA LEU A 213 -4.32 -1.85 9.56
C LEU A 213 -5.15 -2.40 8.40
N ALA A 214 -6.37 -1.89 8.19
CA ALA A 214 -7.21 -2.32 7.09
C ALA A 214 -6.56 -2.03 5.73
N ALA A 215 -5.99 -0.83 5.54
CA ALA A 215 -5.23 -0.48 4.34
C ALA A 215 -4.03 -1.42 4.12
N TRP A 216 -3.27 -1.71 5.18
CA TRP A 216 -2.12 -2.61 5.12
C TRP A 216 -2.51 -4.05 4.78
N VAL A 217 -3.64 -4.56 5.31
CA VAL A 217 -4.17 -5.90 4.96
C VAL A 217 -4.57 -5.96 3.49
N PHE A 218 -5.34 -4.99 2.99
CA PHE A 218 -5.72 -4.95 1.58
C PHE A 218 -4.51 -4.85 0.66
N LEU A 219 -3.52 -4.03 1.02
CA LEU A 219 -2.28 -3.94 0.26
C LEU A 219 -1.51 -5.27 0.26
N THR A 220 -1.44 -5.96 1.40
CA THR A 220 -0.81 -7.29 1.49
C THR A 220 -1.50 -8.29 0.57
N LEU A 221 -2.83 -8.35 0.59
CA LEU A 221 -3.62 -9.22 -0.29
C LEU A 221 -3.42 -8.86 -1.77
N GLY A 222 -3.42 -7.56 -2.10
CA GLY A 222 -3.13 -7.06 -3.43
C GLY A 222 -1.76 -7.52 -3.93
N ILE A 223 -0.71 -7.36 -3.12
CA ILE A 223 0.66 -7.79 -3.45
C ILE A 223 0.71 -9.31 -3.66
N VAL A 224 0.16 -10.10 -2.73
CA VAL A 224 0.18 -11.57 -2.83
C VAL A 224 -0.51 -12.06 -4.11
N LEU A 225 -1.70 -11.55 -4.41
CA LEU A 225 -2.42 -11.92 -5.63
C LEU A 225 -1.71 -11.43 -6.89
N GLY A 226 -1.09 -10.25 -6.84
CA GLY A 226 -0.33 -9.69 -7.96
C GLY A 226 0.90 -10.53 -8.28
N SER A 227 1.67 -10.91 -7.26
CA SER A 227 2.84 -11.78 -7.42
C SER A 227 2.45 -13.17 -7.89
N ALA A 228 1.37 -13.74 -7.37
CA ALA A 228 0.87 -15.03 -7.83
C ALA A 228 0.47 -14.98 -9.31
N TRP A 229 -0.27 -13.95 -9.72
CA TRP A 229 -0.67 -13.74 -11.11
C TRP A 229 0.54 -13.55 -12.04
N ALA A 230 1.46 -12.64 -11.68
CA ALA A 230 2.65 -12.39 -12.46
C ALA A 230 3.54 -13.64 -12.59
N TYR A 231 3.64 -14.46 -11.53
CA TYR A 231 4.43 -15.69 -11.55
C TYR A 231 3.99 -16.66 -12.65
N TYR A 232 2.69 -16.96 -12.75
CA TYR A 232 2.22 -17.91 -13.77
C TYR A 232 1.97 -17.29 -15.15
N GLU A 233 1.55 -16.02 -15.21
CA GLU A 233 1.21 -15.37 -16.48
C GLU A 233 2.46 -14.86 -17.22
N LEU A 234 3.42 -14.30 -16.48
CA LEU A 234 4.67 -13.77 -17.05
C LEU A 234 5.84 -14.77 -16.93
N GLY A 235 5.63 -15.90 -16.26
CA GLY A 235 6.56 -17.02 -16.22
C GLY A 235 7.88 -16.70 -15.53
N TRP A 236 7.85 -15.90 -14.47
CA TRP A 236 9.10 -15.55 -13.77
C TRP A 236 9.63 -16.78 -13.04
N GLY A 237 10.85 -17.21 -13.35
CA GLY A 237 11.54 -18.33 -12.70
C GLY A 237 11.85 -18.14 -11.20
N GLY A 238 11.19 -17.23 -10.50
CA GLY A 238 11.45 -16.88 -9.09
C GLY A 238 10.27 -16.25 -8.36
N TRP A 239 10.48 -15.93 -7.08
CA TRP A 239 9.41 -15.47 -6.17
C TRP A 239 9.04 -13.98 -6.31
N TRP A 240 9.95 -13.15 -6.84
CA TRP A 240 9.78 -11.69 -7.01
C TRP A 240 10.80 -11.16 -8.01
N PHE A 241 10.37 -10.33 -8.97
CA PHE A 241 11.23 -9.90 -10.08
C PHE A 241 11.88 -8.52 -9.88
N TRP A 242 11.46 -7.79 -8.84
CA TRP A 242 11.89 -6.41 -8.56
C TRP A 242 11.56 -5.44 -9.68
N ASP A 243 10.49 -5.70 -10.45
CA ASP A 243 10.02 -4.78 -11.48
C ASP A 243 9.53 -3.46 -10.85
N PRO A 244 9.69 -2.31 -11.52
CA PRO A 244 9.28 -1.03 -10.96
C PRO A 244 7.81 -0.93 -10.52
N VAL A 245 6.89 -1.66 -11.15
CA VAL A 245 5.47 -1.68 -10.76
C VAL A 245 5.27 -2.50 -9.49
N GLU A 246 6.00 -3.59 -9.31
CA GLU A 246 6.00 -4.34 -8.06
C GLU A 246 6.60 -3.52 -6.92
N ASN A 247 7.76 -2.92 -7.16
CA ASN A 247 8.48 -2.05 -6.22
C ASN A 247 7.61 -0.88 -5.78
N ALA A 248 6.82 -0.30 -6.70
CA ALA A 248 5.86 0.76 -6.41
C ALA A 248 4.84 0.35 -5.32
N SER A 249 4.45 -0.92 -5.27
CA SER A 249 3.53 -1.44 -4.24
C SER A 249 4.22 -1.84 -2.95
N PHE A 250 5.47 -2.28 -3.03
CA PHE A 250 6.22 -2.73 -1.87
C PHE A 250 6.69 -1.56 -0.99
N MET A 251 7.05 -0.41 -1.58
CA MET A 251 7.46 0.78 -0.83
C MET A 251 6.41 1.27 0.20
N PRO A 252 5.14 1.53 -0.15
CA PRO A 252 4.12 1.91 0.82
C PRO A 252 3.80 0.79 1.82
N TRP A 253 3.98 -0.48 1.46
CA TRP A 253 3.83 -1.60 2.39
C TRP A 253 4.89 -1.57 3.51
N LEU A 254 6.16 -1.30 3.17
CA LEU A 254 7.25 -1.15 4.14
C LEU A 254 7.02 0.06 5.06
N ALA A 255 6.66 1.22 4.48
CA ALA A 255 6.33 2.43 5.25
C ALA A 255 5.09 2.23 6.15
N GLY A 256 4.06 1.53 5.65
CA GLY A 256 2.86 1.17 6.39
C GLY A 256 3.15 0.21 7.55
N THR A 257 4.06 -0.75 7.36
CA THR A 257 4.52 -1.65 8.42
C THR A 257 5.23 -0.86 9.52
N ALA A 258 6.13 0.05 9.16
CA ALA A 258 6.78 0.94 10.13
C ALA A 258 5.76 1.84 10.85
N LEU A 259 4.74 2.31 10.13
CA LEU A 259 3.66 3.13 10.67
C LEU A 259 2.86 2.39 11.74
N LEU A 260 2.45 1.15 11.49
CA LEU A 260 1.72 0.32 12.46
C LEU A 260 2.50 0.13 13.77
N HIS A 261 3.82 -0.09 13.68
CA HIS A 261 4.69 -0.20 14.84
C HIS A 261 4.88 1.13 15.55
N SER A 262 5.03 2.23 14.80
CA SER A 262 5.10 3.58 15.37
C SER A 262 3.82 3.96 16.12
N MET A 263 2.66 3.65 15.55
CA MET A 263 1.36 3.86 16.20
C MET A 263 1.23 3.06 17.49
N ALA A 264 1.73 1.83 17.54
CA ALA A 264 1.73 1.03 18.78
C ALA A 264 2.55 1.71 19.90
N VAL A 265 3.70 2.31 19.58
CA VAL A 265 4.49 3.09 20.56
C VAL A 265 3.77 4.37 20.97
N THR A 266 3.19 5.10 20.02
CA THR A 266 2.45 6.34 20.31
C THR A 266 1.23 6.09 21.19
N GLU A 267 0.49 5.00 20.96
CA GLU A 267 -0.67 4.62 21.77
C GLU A 267 -0.26 4.23 23.20
N GLN A 268 0.80 3.43 23.36
CA GLN A 268 1.20 2.88 24.66
C GLN A 268 2.02 3.84 25.52
N ARG A 269 2.82 4.72 24.91
CA ARG A 269 3.84 5.54 25.60
C ARG A 269 3.79 7.02 25.26
N ALA A 270 2.84 7.46 24.42
CA ALA A 270 2.77 8.82 23.90
C ALA A 270 4.07 9.32 23.23
N GLY A 271 4.94 8.39 22.82
CA GLY A 271 6.19 8.65 22.10
C GLY A 271 6.01 8.60 20.58
N PHE A 272 7.06 8.96 19.84
CA PHE A 272 7.11 8.86 18.37
C PHE A 272 6.02 9.63 17.60
N LYS A 273 5.36 10.60 18.23
CA LYS A 273 4.27 11.38 17.62
C LYS A 273 4.65 11.96 16.25
N ALA A 274 5.80 12.65 16.19
CA ALA A 274 6.31 13.23 14.93
C ALA A 274 6.68 12.16 13.89
N TRP A 275 7.23 11.03 14.33
CA TRP A 275 7.59 9.92 13.45
C TRP A 275 6.34 9.24 12.85
N THR A 276 5.32 9.01 13.67
CA THR A 276 4.01 8.49 13.24
C THR A 276 3.35 9.40 12.20
N LEU A 277 3.42 10.73 12.39
CA LEU A 277 2.92 11.69 11.41
C LEU A 277 3.70 11.64 10.10
N LEU A 278 5.03 11.65 10.18
CA LEU A 278 5.89 11.57 8.99
C LEU A 278 5.64 10.28 8.21
N LEU A 279 5.57 9.14 8.88
CA LEU A 279 5.27 7.85 8.27
C LEU A 279 3.87 7.80 7.62
N SER A 280 2.88 8.45 8.22
CA SER A 280 1.53 8.57 7.63
C SER A 280 1.56 9.39 6.34
N ILE A 281 2.36 10.46 6.31
CA ILE A 281 2.59 11.27 5.10
C ILE A 281 3.33 10.44 4.05
N CYS A 282 4.45 9.82 4.43
CA CYS A 282 5.28 9.01 3.54
C CYS A 282 4.51 7.84 2.92
N ALA A 283 3.72 7.08 3.68
CA ALA A 283 2.99 5.92 3.16
C ALA A 283 2.03 6.31 2.02
N PHE A 284 1.24 7.37 2.20
CA PHE A 284 0.33 7.83 1.15
C PHE A 284 1.07 8.51 -0.01
N SER A 285 2.12 9.29 0.27
CA SER A 285 2.99 9.86 -0.77
C SER A 285 3.64 8.79 -1.64
N LEU A 286 4.04 7.65 -1.08
CA LEU A 286 4.57 6.51 -1.83
C LEU A 286 3.49 5.84 -2.69
N CYS A 287 2.22 5.83 -2.26
CA CYS A 287 1.11 5.37 -3.10
C CYS A 287 0.88 6.30 -4.31
N LEU A 288 0.99 7.63 -4.11
CA LEU A 288 0.92 8.62 -5.20
C LEU A 288 2.13 8.49 -6.14
N LEU A 289 3.33 8.29 -5.59
CA LEU A 289 4.52 8.00 -6.37
C LEU A 289 4.32 6.74 -7.21
N GLY A 290 3.85 5.65 -6.61
CA GLY A 290 3.54 4.43 -7.35
C GLY A 290 2.56 4.68 -8.49
N THR A 291 1.50 5.45 -8.25
CA THR A 291 0.55 5.85 -9.30
C THR A 291 1.24 6.60 -10.44
N PHE A 292 2.14 7.54 -10.13
CA PHE A 292 2.95 8.23 -11.14
C PHE A 292 3.85 7.27 -11.91
N LEU A 293 4.60 6.40 -11.22
CA LEU A 293 5.56 5.48 -11.84
C LEU A 293 4.88 4.53 -12.84
N VAL A 294 3.72 3.96 -12.47
CA VAL A 294 3.02 2.98 -13.30
C VAL A 294 2.28 3.63 -14.48
N ARG A 295 1.89 4.91 -14.36
CA ARG A 295 0.96 5.54 -15.33
C ARG A 295 1.62 6.57 -16.26
N SER A 296 2.78 7.10 -15.89
CA SER A 296 3.44 8.17 -16.64
C SER A 296 4.18 7.70 -17.91
N GLY A 297 4.45 6.40 -18.06
CA GLY A 297 5.30 5.88 -19.14
C GLY A 297 6.78 6.22 -18.98
N VAL A 298 7.16 6.77 -17.83
CA VAL A 298 8.52 7.25 -17.55
C VAL A 298 9.48 6.07 -17.26
N LEU A 299 8.94 4.95 -16.79
CA LEU A 299 9.66 3.70 -16.59
C LEU A 299 9.26 2.67 -17.64
N VAL A 300 10.22 1.80 -18.00
CA VAL A 300 9.94 0.58 -18.75
C VAL A 300 9.60 -0.50 -17.72
N SER A 301 8.43 -1.11 -17.87
CA SER A 301 7.95 -2.20 -17.00
C SER A 301 7.05 -3.14 -17.80
N VAL A 302 7.12 -4.43 -17.47
CA VAL A 302 6.27 -5.46 -18.07
C VAL A 302 4.82 -5.38 -17.60
N HIS A 303 4.56 -4.69 -16.48
CA HIS A 303 3.21 -4.48 -15.94
C HIS A 303 2.61 -3.12 -16.31
N ALA A 304 3.31 -2.33 -17.13
CA ALA A 304 2.81 -1.03 -17.58
C ALA A 304 1.91 -1.23 -18.82
N PHE A 305 0.63 -1.54 -18.59
CA PHE A 305 -0.35 -1.76 -19.66
C PHE A 305 -0.89 -0.47 -20.27
N ALA A 306 -0.70 0.67 -19.60
CA ALA A 306 -1.18 1.95 -20.07
C ALA A 306 -0.16 3.03 -19.70
N SER A 307 0.31 3.81 -20.69
CA SER A 307 1.27 4.90 -20.51
C SER A 307 0.87 6.12 -21.34
N ASP A 308 0.89 7.30 -20.71
CA ASP A 308 0.62 8.58 -21.38
C ASP A 308 1.40 9.71 -20.67
N PRO A 309 2.37 10.36 -21.35
CA PRO A 309 3.17 11.43 -20.76
C PRO A 309 2.34 12.63 -20.25
N ALA A 310 1.26 13.01 -20.93
CA ALA A 310 0.43 14.13 -20.52
C ALA A 310 -0.29 13.82 -19.20
N ARG A 311 -0.79 12.59 -19.07
CA ARG A 311 -1.36 12.07 -17.81
C ARG A 311 -0.31 12.00 -16.70
N GLY A 312 0.90 11.55 -17.03
CA GLY A 312 2.04 11.52 -16.12
C GLY A 312 2.36 12.88 -15.51
N MET A 313 2.35 13.95 -16.32
CA MET A 313 2.63 15.31 -15.85
C MET A 313 1.58 15.84 -14.86
N PHE A 314 0.29 15.55 -15.09
CA PHE A 314 -0.75 15.93 -14.13
C PHE A 314 -0.53 15.22 -12.79
N ILE A 315 -0.31 13.89 -12.81
CA ILE A 315 -0.09 13.11 -11.59
C ILE A 315 1.16 13.59 -10.86
N LEU A 316 2.23 13.92 -11.58
CA LEU A 316 3.45 14.50 -11.00
C LEU A 316 3.17 15.82 -10.29
N ALA A 317 2.48 16.76 -10.95
CA ALA A 317 2.12 18.05 -10.36
C ALA A 317 1.22 17.87 -9.12
N PHE A 318 0.24 16.97 -9.20
CA PHE A 318 -0.63 16.64 -8.08
C PHE A 318 0.14 16.00 -6.91
N MET A 319 1.05 15.08 -7.20
CA MET A 319 1.92 14.45 -6.19
C MET A 319 2.82 15.48 -5.51
N VAL A 320 3.44 16.39 -6.27
CA VAL A 320 4.28 17.48 -5.73
C VAL A 320 3.45 18.39 -4.84
N LEU A 321 2.23 18.75 -5.24
CA LEU A 321 1.32 19.57 -4.44
C LEU A 321 0.94 18.88 -3.12
N VAL A 322 0.48 17.63 -3.18
CA VAL A 322 0.00 16.89 -2.00
C VAL A 322 1.16 16.51 -1.06
N THR A 323 2.25 15.96 -1.61
CA THR A 323 3.42 15.53 -0.84
C THR A 323 4.24 16.72 -0.36
N GLY A 324 4.53 17.67 -1.25
CA GLY A 324 5.26 18.90 -0.89
C GLY A 324 4.48 19.73 0.12
N GLY A 325 3.17 19.93 -0.08
CA GLY A 325 2.31 20.67 0.84
C GLY A 325 2.21 20.02 2.23
N SER A 326 2.08 18.69 2.29
CA SER A 326 2.02 17.96 3.56
C SER A 326 3.36 17.94 4.30
N LEU A 327 4.48 17.73 3.59
CA LEU A 327 5.82 17.79 4.18
C LEU A 327 6.17 19.21 4.63
N LEU A 328 5.79 20.25 3.88
CA LEU A 328 5.94 21.65 4.30
C LEU A 328 5.12 21.93 5.55
N LEU A 329 3.86 21.50 5.60
CA LEU A 329 3.02 21.63 6.79
C LEU A 329 3.66 20.92 7.99
N PHE A 330 4.20 19.72 7.78
CA PHE A 330 4.93 18.98 8.81
C PHE A 330 6.20 19.73 9.27
N ALA A 331 6.99 20.29 8.35
CA ALA A 331 8.18 21.07 8.69
C ALA A 331 7.83 22.30 9.54
N VAL A 332 6.76 23.02 9.17
CA VAL A 332 6.31 24.24 9.87
C VAL A 332 5.64 23.93 11.22
N ARG A 333 4.80 22.90 11.30
CA ARG A 333 3.96 22.62 12.49
C ARG A 333 4.45 21.44 13.35
N GLY A 334 5.34 20.60 12.84
CA GLY A 334 5.75 19.34 13.48
C GLY A 334 6.42 19.53 14.84
N HIS A 335 7.09 20.67 15.07
CA HIS A 335 7.70 21.01 16.36
C HIS A 335 6.68 21.06 17.50
N ARG A 336 5.43 21.44 17.23
CA ARG A 336 4.35 21.51 18.22
C ARG A 336 3.91 20.13 18.71
N VAL A 337 4.30 19.09 17.99
CA VAL A 337 3.84 17.71 18.19
C VAL A 337 4.98 16.80 18.68
N ARG A 338 6.14 17.39 19.04
CA ARG A 338 7.31 16.63 19.48
C ARG A 338 7.11 16.09 20.90
N SER A 339 7.20 14.78 21.06
CA SER A 339 7.24 14.13 22.36
C SER A 339 8.66 14.19 22.94
N ARG A 340 8.84 14.70 24.16
CA ARG A 340 10.10 14.53 24.92
C ARG A 340 10.02 13.19 25.66
N VAL A 341 10.59 12.13 25.09
CA VAL A 341 10.69 10.84 25.78
C VAL A 341 12.14 10.36 25.72
N ASN A 342 12.76 10.22 26.89
CA ASN A 342 14.06 9.56 27.03
C ASN A 342 13.82 8.05 27.17
N ASN A 343 13.91 7.32 26.06
CA ASN A 343 13.82 5.87 26.08
C ASN A 343 15.14 5.29 26.57
N ALA A 344 15.09 4.28 27.43
CA ALA A 344 16.28 3.49 27.73
C ALA A 344 16.74 2.74 26.48
N LEU A 345 18.05 2.57 26.28
CA LEU A 345 18.61 1.83 25.14
C LEU A 345 18.02 0.41 25.04
N TRP A 346 17.86 -0.26 26.18
CA TRP A 346 17.22 -1.56 26.28
C TRP A 346 15.75 -1.43 26.72
N SER A 347 14.88 -1.15 25.75
CA SER A 347 13.44 -1.03 25.92
C SER A 347 12.72 -1.45 24.64
N ARG A 348 11.44 -1.82 24.75
CA ARG A 348 10.62 -2.17 23.58
C ARG A 348 10.55 -1.01 22.58
N GLU A 349 10.46 0.22 23.07
CA GLU A 349 10.44 1.44 22.26
C GLU A 349 11.70 1.56 21.39
N SER A 350 12.88 1.33 21.97
CA SER A 350 14.16 1.43 21.25
C SER A 350 14.32 0.32 20.21
N LEU A 351 13.89 -0.91 20.50
CA LEU A 351 13.92 -2.01 19.52
C LEU A 351 12.91 -1.79 18.38
N LEU A 352 11.72 -1.29 18.68
CA LEU A 352 10.73 -0.89 17.67
C LEU A 352 11.24 0.26 16.81
N LEU A 353 11.95 1.23 17.39
CA LEU A 353 12.61 2.29 16.62
C LEU A 353 13.69 1.72 15.69
N GLY A 354 14.53 0.82 16.17
CA GLY A 354 15.55 0.14 15.36
C GLY A 354 14.92 -0.57 14.15
N ASN A 355 13.84 -1.34 14.37
CA ASN A 355 13.10 -1.98 13.29
C ASN A 355 12.47 -0.97 12.32
N ASN A 356 11.90 0.12 12.83
CA ASN A 356 11.37 1.17 11.96
C ASN A 356 12.45 1.81 11.09
N VAL A 357 13.65 2.05 11.63
CA VAL A 357 14.78 2.57 10.86
C VAL A 357 15.19 1.59 9.76
N LEU A 358 15.27 0.29 10.06
CA LEU A 358 15.60 -0.74 9.07
C LEU A 358 14.52 -0.88 7.99
N LEU A 359 13.24 -0.82 8.34
CA LEU A 359 12.14 -0.82 7.38
C LEU A 359 12.19 0.40 6.45
N MET A 360 12.50 1.57 7.00
CA MET A 360 12.66 2.79 6.20
C MET A 360 13.91 2.75 5.34
N ALA A 361 15.01 2.17 5.83
CA ALA A 361 16.21 1.94 5.03
C ALA A 361 15.92 0.98 3.87
N ALA A 362 15.19 -0.12 4.10
CA ALA A 362 14.77 -1.05 3.05
C ALA A 362 13.87 -0.35 2.02
N MET A 363 12.90 0.46 2.48
CA MET A 363 12.08 1.27 1.58
C MET A 363 12.93 2.23 0.74
N LEU A 364 13.92 2.90 1.33
CA LEU A 364 14.83 3.78 0.61
C LEU A 364 15.70 3.04 -0.41
N VAL A 365 16.15 1.81 -0.12
CA VAL A 365 16.85 0.97 -1.10
C VAL A 365 15.95 0.69 -2.30
N VAL A 366 14.69 0.31 -2.07
CA VAL A 366 13.72 0.07 -3.16
C VAL A 366 13.48 1.36 -3.96
N LEU A 367 13.24 2.47 -3.27
CA LEU A 367 13.00 3.78 -3.88
C LEU A 367 14.18 4.21 -4.75
N LEU A 368 15.39 4.17 -4.21
CA LEU A 368 16.60 4.58 -4.92
C LEU A 368 16.89 3.63 -6.08
N GLY A 369 16.82 2.31 -5.87
CA GLY A 369 17.04 1.34 -6.95
C GLY A 369 16.03 1.51 -8.09
N THR A 370 14.78 1.86 -7.77
CA THR A 370 13.72 2.09 -8.77
C THR A 370 13.87 3.42 -9.51
N LEU A 371 14.25 4.50 -8.80
CA LEU A 371 14.34 5.84 -9.38
C LEU A 371 15.70 6.16 -10.03
N LEU A 372 16.78 5.47 -9.65
CA LEU A 372 18.12 5.77 -10.15
C LEU A 372 18.24 5.60 -11.69
N PRO A 373 17.74 4.52 -12.31
CA PRO A 373 17.69 4.41 -13.78
C PRO A 373 17.00 5.58 -14.46
N LEU A 374 15.90 6.06 -13.87
CA LEU A 374 15.14 7.19 -14.37
C LEU A 374 15.95 8.48 -14.28
N VAL A 375 16.53 8.78 -13.12
CA VAL A 375 17.33 10.01 -12.93
C VAL A 375 18.52 10.03 -13.89
N HIS A 376 19.22 8.90 -14.05
CA HIS A 376 20.37 8.79 -14.94
C HIS A 376 20.00 9.07 -16.40
N LYS A 377 18.86 8.53 -16.85
CA LYS A 377 18.32 8.79 -18.19
C LYS A 377 17.97 10.27 -18.40
N GLN A 378 17.33 10.91 -17.42
CA GLN A 378 16.89 12.31 -17.53
C GLN A 378 18.06 13.31 -17.44
N LEU A 379 19.15 12.95 -16.76
CA LEU A 379 20.38 13.75 -16.72
C LEU A 379 21.26 13.58 -17.97
N GLY A 380 20.86 12.74 -18.93
CA GLY A 380 21.65 12.47 -20.13
C GLY A 380 22.90 11.63 -19.88
N LEU A 381 23.00 10.96 -18.72
CA LEU A 381 24.15 10.13 -18.34
C LEU A 381 24.10 8.72 -18.98
N GLY A 382 23.01 8.38 -19.67
CA GLY A 382 22.77 7.08 -20.31
C GLY A 382 21.73 6.24 -19.58
N SER A 383 21.44 5.04 -20.08
CA SER A 383 20.52 4.10 -19.44
C SER A 383 21.29 3.07 -18.61
N ILE A 384 21.00 3.01 -17.32
CA ILE A 384 21.45 1.93 -16.44
C ILE A 384 20.27 1.03 -16.10
N SER A 385 20.53 -0.23 -15.75
CA SER A 385 19.53 -1.15 -15.21
C SER A 385 19.97 -1.57 -13.81
N VAL A 386 19.03 -1.51 -12.86
CA VAL A 386 19.22 -2.00 -11.50
C VAL A 386 18.33 -3.24 -11.36
N GLY A 387 18.95 -4.42 -11.44
CA GLY A 387 18.25 -5.69 -11.38
C GLY A 387 18.26 -6.35 -10.01
N GLU A 388 17.66 -7.54 -9.95
CA GLU A 388 17.54 -8.39 -8.76
C GLU A 388 18.82 -8.51 -7.90
N PRO A 389 20.05 -8.71 -8.44
CA PRO A 389 21.23 -8.90 -7.61
C PRO A 389 21.52 -7.74 -6.65
N PHE A 390 21.25 -6.50 -7.06
CA PHE A 390 21.39 -5.32 -6.22
C PHE A 390 20.41 -5.38 -5.05
N PHE A 391 19.12 -5.59 -5.34
CA PHE A 391 18.07 -5.62 -4.32
C PHE A 391 18.28 -6.76 -3.34
N ASN A 392 18.52 -7.99 -3.83
CA ASN A 392 18.74 -9.15 -2.97
C ASN A 392 19.92 -8.98 -2.04
N THR A 393 21.03 -8.41 -2.53
CA THR A 393 22.22 -8.14 -1.70
C THR A 393 21.87 -7.14 -0.61
N MET A 394 21.32 -5.97 -0.96
CA MET A 394 20.98 -4.92 -0.01
C MET A 394 19.92 -5.38 1.01
N PHE A 395 18.90 -6.12 0.57
CA PHE A 395 17.88 -6.67 1.45
C PHE A 395 18.45 -7.70 2.40
N THR A 396 19.38 -8.56 1.97
CA THR A 396 20.03 -9.52 2.87
C THR A 396 20.71 -8.78 4.04
N TRP A 397 21.48 -7.73 3.76
CA TRP A 397 22.16 -6.93 4.79
C TRP A 397 21.21 -6.24 5.76
N LEU A 398 20.02 -5.84 5.31
CA LEU A 398 19.03 -5.15 6.14
C LEU A 398 18.08 -6.10 6.88
N MET A 399 17.70 -7.22 6.26
CA MET A 399 16.71 -8.15 6.79
C MET A 399 17.28 -9.02 7.90
N VAL A 400 18.58 -9.34 7.88
CA VAL A 400 19.24 -10.08 8.98
C VAL A 400 19.15 -9.33 10.33
N PRO A 401 19.64 -8.08 10.47
CA PRO A 401 19.49 -7.35 11.73
C PRO A 401 18.02 -7.04 12.06
N PHE A 402 17.17 -6.86 11.05
CA PHE A 402 15.73 -6.65 11.24
C PHE A 402 15.07 -7.89 11.88
N ALA A 403 15.34 -9.09 11.35
CA ALA A 403 14.81 -10.34 11.89
C ALA A 403 15.24 -10.56 13.36
N LEU A 404 16.51 -10.24 13.67
CA LEU A 404 17.03 -10.32 15.03
C LEU A 404 16.23 -9.43 16.01
N LEU A 405 16.07 -8.15 15.65
CA LEU A 405 15.32 -7.18 16.46
C LEU A 405 13.82 -7.53 16.53
N LEU A 406 13.23 -8.02 15.43
CA LEU A 406 11.84 -8.44 15.35
C LEU A 406 11.52 -9.59 16.29
N GLY A 407 12.39 -10.60 16.39
CA GLY A 407 12.21 -11.70 17.35
C GLY A 407 12.33 -11.25 18.81
N VAL A 408 13.27 -10.34 19.13
CA VAL A 408 13.54 -9.91 20.51
C VAL A 408 12.54 -8.86 21.01
N GLY A 409 12.08 -7.96 20.13
CA GLY A 409 11.24 -6.80 20.47
C GLY A 409 10.03 -7.12 21.34
N PRO A 410 9.17 -8.09 20.97
CA PRO A 410 7.99 -8.47 21.75
C PRO A 410 8.28 -8.99 23.16
N LEU A 411 9.48 -9.53 23.41
CA LEU A 411 9.89 -10.10 24.69
C LEU A 411 10.38 -9.02 25.68
N VAL A 412 10.89 -7.90 25.18
CA VAL A 412 11.41 -6.79 26.01
C VAL A 412 10.26 -5.94 26.53
N ARG A 413 10.34 -5.48 27.78
CA ARG A 413 9.30 -4.63 28.41
C ARG A 413 9.36 -3.17 27.92
N TRP A 414 8.23 -2.47 28.02
CA TRP A 414 8.14 -1.02 27.77
C TRP A 414 8.95 -0.23 28.81
N GLY A 415 9.54 0.89 28.38
CA GLY A 415 10.27 1.86 29.21
C GLY A 415 11.72 1.46 29.51
N ARG A 416 11.92 0.39 30.26
CA ARG A 416 13.25 -0.15 30.57
C ARG A 416 13.17 -1.62 30.96
N ASP A 417 14.10 -2.41 30.44
CA ASP A 417 14.29 -3.80 30.84
C ASP A 417 15.78 -4.10 31.09
N ARG A 418 16.11 -5.32 31.52
CA ARG A 418 17.50 -5.78 31.65
C ARG A 418 17.72 -7.01 30.77
N PRO A 419 18.78 -7.05 29.93
CA PRO A 419 19.07 -8.21 29.07
C PRO A 419 19.14 -9.54 29.83
N ARG A 420 19.62 -9.52 31.08
CA ARG A 420 19.71 -10.70 31.95
C ARG A 420 18.36 -11.39 32.16
N ASN A 421 17.24 -10.68 32.10
CA ASN A 421 15.91 -11.22 32.36
C ASN A 421 15.45 -12.24 31.30
N ILE A 422 15.93 -12.11 30.06
CA ILE A 422 15.59 -12.99 28.95
C ILE A 422 16.79 -13.79 28.43
N ARG A 423 17.94 -13.73 29.11
CA ARG A 423 19.20 -14.35 28.65
C ARG A 423 19.06 -15.85 28.37
N THR A 424 18.48 -16.62 29.30
CA THR A 424 18.31 -18.07 29.13
C THR A 424 17.38 -18.39 27.96
N LEU A 425 16.31 -17.61 27.78
CA LEU A 425 15.41 -17.74 26.64
C LEU A 425 16.12 -17.42 25.32
N LEU A 426 16.90 -16.33 25.26
CA LEU A 426 17.63 -15.97 24.05
C LEU A 426 18.71 -16.99 23.69
N LEU A 427 19.41 -17.56 24.68
CA LEU A 427 20.41 -18.61 24.44
C LEU A 427 19.77 -19.91 23.93
N THR A 428 18.65 -20.32 24.54
CA THR A 428 17.90 -21.51 24.07
C THR A 428 17.30 -21.29 22.69
N ALA A 429 16.77 -20.10 22.40
CA ALA A 429 16.30 -19.72 21.07
C ALA A 429 17.45 -19.67 20.05
N LEU A 430 18.63 -19.17 20.42
CA LEU A 430 19.79 -19.13 19.53
C LEU A 430 20.24 -20.54 19.15
N VAL A 431 20.41 -21.43 20.14
CA VAL A 431 20.83 -22.82 19.89
C VAL A 431 19.80 -23.55 19.04
N SER A 432 18.51 -23.46 19.40
CA SER A 432 17.45 -24.10 18.61
C SER A 432 17.37 -23.54 17.18
N THR A 433 17.52 -22.23 17.01
CA THR A 433 17.58 -21.59 15.68
C THR A 433 18.73 -22.12 14.84
N LEU A 434 19.94 -22.18 15.39
CA LEU A 434 21.13 -22.66 14.67
C LEU A 434 21.00 -24.14 14.28
N VAL A 435 20.44 -24.97 15.17
CA VAL A 435 20.17 -26.38 14.87
C VAL A 435 19.12 -26.49 13.77
N LEU A 436 17.97 -25.84 13.91
CA LEU A 436 16.87 -25.91 12.94
C LEU A 436 17.25 -25.33 11.58
N SER A 437 18.09 -24.28 11.54
CA SER A 437 18.50 -23.64 10.28
C SER A 437 19.35 -24.55 9.39
N VAL A 438 20.04 -25.53 9.97
CA VAL A 438 20.84 -26.51 9.23
C VAL A 438 20.08 -27.83 9.06
N LEU A 439 19.39 -28.27 10.12
CA LEU A 439 18.64 -29.53 10.12
C LEU A 439 17.52 -29.53 9.09
N LEU A 440 16.77 -28.44 8.95
CA LEU A 440 15.64 -28.39 8.02
C LEU A 440 16.08 -28.49 6.54
N PRO A 441 17.04 -27.70 6.03
CA PRO A 441 17.57 -27.93 4.69
C PRO A 441 18.16 -29.32 4.50
N TRP A 442 18.86 -29.86 5.51
CA TRP A 442 19.42 -31.21 5.45
C TRP A 442 18.37 -32.32 5.34
N LEU A 443 17.20 -32.16 5.96
CA LEU A 443 16.10 -33.12 5.90
C LEU A 443 15.28 -33.03 4.61
N LEU A 444 15.21 -31.84 4.00
CA LEU A 444 14.32 -31.55 2.88
C LEU A 444 15.01 -31.59 1.52
N GLU A 445 16.34 -31.37 1.47
CA GLU A 445 17.09 -31.20 0.23
C GLU A 445 18.42 -31.98 0.28
N ASP A 446 18.90 -32.42 -0.89
CA ASP A 446 20.12 -33.21 -1.02
C ASP A 446 21.42 -32.44 -0.68
N LYS A 447 21.36 -31.10 -0.72
CA LYS A 447 22.50 -30.22 -0.48
C LYS A 447 22.11 -29.04 0.40
N ILE A 448 22.99 -28.67 1.32
CA ILE A 448 22.78 -27.49 2.16
C ILE A 448 23.43 -26.28 1.48
N ILE A 449 22.61 -25.30 1.11
CA ILE A 449 23.08 -24.02 0.58
C ILE A 449 23.16 -22.99 1.72
N ALA A 450 24.30 -22.30 1.82
CA ALA A 450 24.56 -21.37 2.93
C ALA A 450 23.51 -20.25 3.04
N MET A 451 23.04 -19.71 1.91
CA MET A 451 22.00 -18.68 1.89
C MET A 451 20.64 -19.20 2.38
N THR A 452 20.30 -20.47 2.08
CA THR A 452 19.11 -21.11 2.67
C THR A 452 19.26 -21.21 4.18
N ALA A 453 20.42 -21.62 4.69
CA ALA A 453 20.65 -21.69 6.13
C ALA A 453 20.52 -20.31 6.81
N VAL A 454 21.00 -19.24 6.19
CA VAL A 454 20.80 -17.86 6.68
C VAL A 454 19.32 -17.49 6.69
N GLY A 455 18.59 -17.75 5.61
CA GLY A 455 17.14 -17.54 5.54
C GLY A 455 16.38 -18.30 6.62
N MET A 456 16.72 -19.59 6.80
CA MET A 456 16.13 -20.43 7.84
C MET A 456 16.49 -20.00 9.25
N ALA A 457 17.69 -19.47 9.48
CA ALA A 457 18.06 -18.88 10.76
C ALA A 457 17.19 -17.67 11.09
N MET A 458 16.93 -16.78 10.12
CA MET A 458 16.00 -15.67 10.31
C MET A 458 14.57 -16.15 10.60
N ALA A 459 14.04 -17.08 9.79
CA ALA A 459 12.69 -17.60 9.95
C ALA A 459 12.49 -18.32 11.29
N CYS A 460 13.41 -19.23 11.65
CA CYS A 460 13.35 -19.96 12.91
C CYS A 460 13.52 -19.05 14.11
N TRP A 461 14.39 -18.04 14.05
CA TRP A 461 14.55 -17.05 15.11
C TRP A 461 13.24 -16.32 15.42
N ILE A 462 12.55 -15.85 14.38
CA ILE A 462 11.27 -15.17 14.49
C ILE A 462 10.20 -16.13 15.05
N ALA A 463 10.10 -17.34 14.47
CA ALA A 463 9.08 -18.31 14.85
C ALA A 463 9.25 -18.79 16.29
N VAL A 464 10.45 -19.20 16.69
CA VAL A 464 10.74 -19.71 18.03
C VAL A 464 10.47 -18.63 19.08
N LEU A 465 10.91 -17.38 18.86
CA LEU A 465 10.69 -16.30 19.84
C LEU A 465 9.23 -15.84 19.89
N ALA A 466 8.52 -15.81 18.77
CA ALA A 466 7.09 -15.49 18.74
C ALA A 466 6.27 -16.56 19.49
N VAL A 467 6.55 -17.84 19.25
CA VAL A 467 5.90 -18.95 19.98
C VAL A 467 6.27 -18.92 21.46
N ALA A 468 7.55 -18.69 21.79
CA ALA A 468 7.97 -18.62 23.19
C ALA A 468 7.32 -17.46 23.94
N GLU A 469 7.17 -16.29 23.32
CA GLU A 469 6.44 -15.16 23.92
C GLU A 469 4.97 -15.51 24.16
N ALA A 470 4.32 -16.15 23.19
CA ALA A 470 2.93 -16.62 23.32
C ALA A 470 2.77 -17.65 24.45
N VAL A 471 3.63 -18.67 24.51
CA VAL A 471 3.60 -19.70 25.55
C VAL A 471 3.85 -19.09 26.93
N GLN A 472 4.81 -18.16 27.07
CA GLN A 472 5.06 -17.48 28.34
C GLN A 472 3.88 -16.60 28.78
N ARG A 473 3.22 -15.94 27.84
CA ARG A 473 2.09 -15.06 28.14
C ARG A 473 0.85 -15.85 28.54
N VAL A 474 0.56 -16.95 27.87
CA VAL A 474 -0.56 -17.85 28.20
C VAL A 474 -0.30 -18.56 29.52
N SER A 475 0.90 -19.11 29.75
CA SER A 475 1.24 -19.80 31.00
C SER A 475 1.20 -18.91 32.24
N ARG A 476 1.42 -17.60 32.09
CA ARG A 476 1.26 -16.60 33.17
C ARG A 476 -0.20 -16.20 33.44
N GLY A 477 -1.17 -16.73 32.70
CA GLY A 477 -2.59 -16.36 32.83
C GLY A 477 -2.90 -14.93 32.37
N THR A 478 -2.01 -14.29 31.62
CA THR A 478 -2.22 -12.92 31.13
C THR A 478 -3.32 -12.90 30.07
N LYS A 479 -4.33 -12.03 30.21
CA LYS A 479 -5.40 -11.88 29.21
C LYS A 479 -4.78 -11.57 27.82
N THR A 480 -5.13 -12.38 26.83
CA THR A 480 -4.73 -12.21 25.43
C THR A 480 -5.88 -11.60 24.63
N SER A 481 -5.58 -10.64 23.77
CA SER A 481 -6.57 -9.99 22.91
C SER A 481 -6.44 -10.48 21.46
N LEU A 482 -7.48 -10.29 20.65
CA LEU A 482 -7.40 -10.60 19.21
C LEU A 482 -6.29 -9.79 18.51
N SER A 483 -6.08 -8.52 18.90
CA SER A 483 -4.97 -7.73 18.35
C SER A 483 -3.60 -8.30 18.71
N TYR A 484 -3.47 -9.01 19.82
CA TYR A 484 -2.22 -9.68 20.18
C TYR A 484 -1.99 -10.92 19.31
N TRP A 485 -3.00 -11.78 19.15
CA TRP A 485 -2.90 -12.94 18.25
C TRP A 485 -2.69 -12.54 16.80
N GLY A 486 -3.31 -11.44 16.34
CA GLY A 486 -3.05 -10.87 15.01
C GLY A 486 -1.59 -10.41 14.83
N MET A 487 -0.96 -9.86 15.89
CA MET A 487 0.47 -9.53 15.86
C MET A 487 1.33 -10.80 15.75
N VAL A 488 1.07 -11.81 16.58
CA VAL A 488 1.80 -13.09 16.53
C VAL A 488 1.64 -13.75 15.16
N ALA A 489 0.42 -13.82 14.63
CA ALA A 489 0.14 -14.37 13.31
C ALA A 489 0.89 -13.62 12.20
N ALA A 490 0.94 -12.28 12.24
CA ALA A 490 1.68 -11.49 11.25
C ALA A 490 3.20 -11.76 11.31
N HIS A 491 3.77 -11.93 12.50
CA HIS A 491 5.20 -12.22 12.66
C HIS A 491 5.54 -13.64 12.21
N LEU A 492 4.69 -14.63 12.54
CA LEU A 492 4.82 -16.00 12.03
C LEU A 492 4.63 -16.05 10.51
N GLY A 493 3.72 -15.27 9.95
CA GLY A 493 3.54 -15.12 8.51
C GLY A 493 4.82 -14.66 7.82
N LEU A 494 5.53 -13.69 8.38
CA LEU A 494 6.85 -13.27 7.87
C LEU A 494 7.88 -14.40 7.92
N ALA A 495 7.91 -15.20 8.99
CA ALA A 495 8.80 -16.37 9.06
C ALA A 495 8.49 -17.37 7.93
N VAL A 496 7.22 -17.63 7.66
CA VAL A 496 6.79 -18.49 6.53
C VAL A 496 7.24 -17.90 5.19
N THR A 497 7.07 -16.58 4.99
CA THR A 497 7.54 -15.90 3.78
C THR A 497 9.05 -16.04 3.60
N ILE A 498 9.85 -15.82 4.64
CA ILE A 498 11.32 -15.95 4.58
C ILE A 498 11.71 -17.39 4.24
N THR A 499 11.05 -18.40 4.82
CA THR A 499 11.27 -19.80 4.46
C THR A 499 10.97 -20.05 2.99
N GLY A 500 9.83 -19.56 2.48
CA GLY A 500 9.47 -19.68 1.07
C GLY A 500 10.53 -19.08 0.14
N ILE A 501 11.00 -17.87 0.44
CA ILE A 501 12.07 -17.18 -0.31
C ILE A 501 13.36 -18.00 -0.27
N ALA A 502 13.79 -18.43 0.92
CA ALA A 502 15.04 -19.15 1.12
C ALA A 502 15.11 -20.46 0.35
N PHE A 503 14.00 -21.19 0.23
CA PHE A 503 13.93 -22.41 -0.55
C PHE A 503 13.75 -22.13 -2.04
N SER A 504 12.77 -21.29 -2.41
CA SER A 504 12.47 -20.97 -3.81
C SER A 504 13.66 -20.38 -4.56
N GLN A 505 14.49 -19.55 -3.91
CA GLN A 505 15.61 -18.90 -4.56
C GLN A 505 16.84 -19.79 -4.73
N ASN A 506 17.02 -20.79 -3.86
CA ASN A 506 18.27 -21.58 -3.82
C ASN A 506 18.10 -22.98 -4.39
N TYR A 507 16.88 -23.53 -4.43
CA TYR A 507 16.60 -24.90 -4.88
C TYR A 507 15.69 -24.98 -6.11
N SER A 508 15.24 -23.85 -6.66
CA SER A 508 14.51 -23.87 -7.94
C SER A 508 15.42 -24.36 -9.06
N VAL A 509 14.86 -25.19 -9.94
CA VAL A 509 15.53 -25.69 -11.14
C VAL A 509 14.80 -25.14 -12.35
N GLU A 510 15.44 -24.19 -13.04
CA GLU A 510 14.95 -23.67 -14.32
C GLU A 510 15.65 -24.40 -15.47
N ARG A 511 14.89 -24.77 -16.50
CA ARG A 511 15.42 -25.43 -17.70
C ARG A 511 14.88 -24.73 -18.94
N ASP A 512 15.74 -23.99 -19.62
CA ASP A 512 15.44 -23.46 -20.95
C ASP A 512 15.58 -24.57 -21.99
N VAL A 513 14.44 -25.13 -22.41
CA VAL A 513 14.38 -26.15 -23.45
C VAL A 513 13.71 -25.61 -24.71
N ARG A 514 14.39 -25.78 -25.85
CA ARG A 514 13.80 -25.48 -27.16
C ARG A 514 12.81 -26.58 -27.52
N MET A 515 11.53 -26.24 -27.48
CA MET A 515 10.41 -27.13 -27.79
C MET A 515 10.02 -27.10 -29.28
N ARG A 516 9.74 -28.25 -29.87
CA ARG A 516 9.04 -28.42 -31.16
C ARG A 516 7.61 -28.92 -30.92
N ALA A 517 6.76 -28.78 -31.93
CA ALA A 517 5.39 -29.31 -31.86
C ALA A 517 5.43 -30.84 -31.67
N GLY A 518 4.83 -31.32 -30.57
CA GLY A 518 4.85 -32.73 -30.17
C GLY A 518 5.86 -33.08 -29.08
N ASP A 519 6.74 -32.16 -28.68
CA ASP A 519 7.65 -32.38 -27.56
C ASP A 519 6.90 -32.30 -26.22
N SER A 520 7.34 -33.10 -25.24
CA SER A 520 6.89 -33.05 -23.84
C SER A 520 8.09 -32.86 -22.92
N VAL A 521 7.96 -31.99 -21.91
CA VAL A 521 8.99 -31.70 -20.89
C VAL A 521 8.79 -32.58 -19.66
#